data_AF-A0A645CTC8-F1
#
_entry.id   AF-A0A645CTC8-F1
#
_cell.length_a   1.000
_cell.length_b   1.000
_cell.length_c   1.000
_cell.angle_alpha   90.00
_cell.angle_beta   90.00
_cell.angle_gamma   90.00
#
_symmetry.space_group_name_H-M   'P 1'
#
loop_
_entity.id
_entity.type
_entity.pdbx_description
1 polymer ?
#
loop_
_entity_poly.entity_id
_entity_poly.type
_entity_poly.pdbx_seq_one_letter_code
_entity_poly.pdbx_strand_id
1 'polypeptide(L)'
;MTTISENDKPENSVLVKSITTENDNRDYIFTLNNEIIWHNGKKFTAYDVNYQISGATITPLSDDQLKISLSSPFAPLLTSLSQPLFKKGLIGMGNYQVKKITYQDGYIKNLLLKSIDKNQSSIEYRFYSNETDVINAFKLGNVDEVRVSSLPSEFSNLRKIEITKNISTNNRYIAVFLNTQKISKQIRQALAYATPKPKDKSERCLGPISPTSWAYNPSIKEYNFNITRAKELFKKEELSQINLVVNNRSLLSMAEEIKNSWSNIFGIKVNLSIVSQIDYQNFDAILAYSSTTKDPDQYSFWHSTQINTNITKLDNSRIDKLLEDGRTSLDPIERKKIYQDFQRYLLEESPAIFISYPIDYQVFREK
;
A
#
# COMPACT_ATOMS: atom_id res chain seq x y z
N MET A 1 10.63 -0.33 -16.41
CA MET A 1 11.10 0.72 -17.34
C MET A 1 11.71 1.90 -16.60
N THR A 2 11.17 2.25 -15.45
CA THR A 2 11.78 3.15 -14.46
C THR A 2 12.11 2.39 -13.17
N THR A 3 12.81 3.04 -12.26
CA THR A 3 12.98 2.62 -10.85
C THR A 3 12.51 3.76 -9.95
N ILE A 4 12.34 3.48 -8.66
CA ILE A 4 12.04 4.50 -7.66
C ILE A 4 13.29 4.70 -6.81
N SER A 5 13.79 5.93 -6.71
CA SER A 5 14.95 6.23 -5.89
C SER A 5 14.59 6.33 -4.40
N GLU A 6 15.60 6.52 -3.55
CA GLU A 6 15.43 6.63 -2.10
C GLU A 6 14.51 7.79 -1.68
N ASN A 7 14.33 8.80 -2.55
CA ASN A 7 13.43 9.94 -2.32
C ASN A 7 12.01 9.73 -2.90
N ASP A 8 11.61 8.48 -3.16
CA ASP A 8 10.32 8.11 -3.74
C ASP A 8 10.00 8.79 -5.09
N LYS A 9 11.04 9.11 -5.87
CA LYS A 9 10.92 9.70 -7.21
C LYS A 9 11.23 8.69 -8.31
N PRO A 10 10.50 8.70 -9.42
CA PRO A 10 10.81 7.82 -10.55
C PRO A 10 12.04 8.31 -11.31
N GLU A 11 12.91 7.37 -11.66
CA GLU A 11 14.14 7.57 -12.42
C GLU A 11 14.26 6.53 -13.52
N ASN A 12 15.10 6.79 -14.53
CA ASN A 12 15.33 5.82 -15.59
C ASN A 12 15.95 4.55 -15.01
N SER A 13 15.36 3.40 -15.33
CA SER A 13 16.00 2.12 -15.02
C SER A 13 17.15 1.83 -15.98
N VAL A 14 17.98 0.84 -15.65
CA VAL A 14 19.02 0.31 -16.56
C VAL A 14 18.51 -0.17 -17.92
N LEU A 15 17.19 -0.37 -18.06
CA LEU A 15 16.54 -0.76 -19.31
C LEU A 15 16.36 0.42 -20.28
N VAL A 16 16.52 1.67 -19.83
CA VAL A 16 16.21 2.88 -20.58
C VAL A 16 17.42 3.80 -20.64
N LYS A 17 17.86 4.14 -21.85
CA LYS A 17 18.97 5.09 -22.09
C LYS A 17 18.49 6.54 -21.98
N SER A 18 17.32 6.85 -22.54
CA SER A 18 16.75 8.20 -22.52
C SER A 18 15.24 8.16 -22.72
N ILE A 19 14.58 9.26 -22.34
CA ILE A 19 13.15 9.49 -22.56
C ILE A 19 13.01 10.89 -23.18
N THR A 20 12.23 11.00 -24.23
CA THR A 20 11.82 12.27 -24.84
C THR A 20 10.31 12.42 -24.70
N THR A 21 9.84 13.62 -24.38
CA THR A 21 8.41 13.93 -24.28
C THR A 21 7.97 14.87 -25.39
N GLU A 22 6.80 14.61 -25.95
CA GLU A 22 6.19 15.36 -27.04
C GLU A 22 4.68 15.57 -26.78
N ASN A 23 4.03 16.37 -27.61
CA ASN A 23 2.57 16.57 -27.61
C ASN A 23 1.99 16.97 -26.24
N ASP A 24 2.61 17.97 -25.62
CA ASP A 24 2.27 18.48 -24.28
C ASP A 24 2.36 17.39 -23.20
N ASN A 25 3.43 16.59 -23.24
CA ASN A 25 3.67 15.47 -22.32
C ASN A 25 2.59 14.37 -22.38
N ARG A 26 2.00 14.16 -23.55
CA ARG A 26 1.14 13.00 -23.81
C ARG A 26 1.86 11.87 -24.50
N ASP A 27 2.94 12.16 -25.22
CA ASP A 27 3.75 11.15 -25.89
C ASP A 27 5.11 11.05 -25.22
N TYR A 28 5.45 9.84 -24.77
CA TYR A 28 6.74 9.49 -24.17
C TYR A 28 7.45 8.50 -25.08
N ILE A 29 8.60 8.88 -25.61
CA ILE A 29 9.43 8.05 -26.48
C ILE A 29 10.64 7.58 -25.67
N PHE A 30 10.70 6.28 -25.41
CA PHE A 30 11.77 5.64 -24.67
C PHE A 30 12.79 5.07 -25.64
N THR A 31 14.06 5.42 -25.45
CA THR A 31 15.19 4.72 -26.08
C THR A 31 15.68 3.65 -25.11
N LEU A 32 15.60 2.38 -25.50
CA LEU A 32 15.90 1.24 -24.66
C LEU A 32 17.37 0.84 -24.71
N ASN A 33 17.83 0.19 -23.65
CA ASN A 33 19.14 -0.41 -23.61
C ASN A 33 19.12 -1.81 -24.27
N ASN A 34 19.67 -1.89 -25.48
CA ASN A 34 19.75 -3.09 -26.32
C ASN A 34 20.84 -4.10 -25.87
N GLU A 35 21.60 -3.80 -24.82
CA GLU A 35 22.59 -4.72 -24.23
C GLU A 35 21.98 -5.65 -23.17
N ILE A 36 20.73 -5.39 -22.76
CA ILE A 36 20.07 -6.17 -21.73
C ILE A 36 19.58 -7.52 -22.28
N ILE A 37 19.84 -8.57 -21.52
CA ILE A 37 19.51 -9.96 -21.89
C ILE A 37 18.62 -10.56 -20.79
N TRP A 38 17.53 -11.19 -21.22
CA TRP A 38 16.69 -12.01 -20.34
C TRP A 38 17.45 -13.24 -19.85
N HIS A 39 17.05 -13.83 -18.72
CA HIS A 39 17.69 -15.05 -18.20
C HIS A 39 17.69 -16.25 -19.16
N ASN A 40 16.84 -16.23 -20.20
CA ASN A 40 16.82 -17.25 -21.26
C ASN A 40 17.77 -16.96 -22.43
N GLY A 41 18.62 -15.94 -22.34
CA GLY A 41 19.59 -15.56 -23.36
C GLY A 41 19.03 -14.70 -24.51
N LYS A 42 17.73 -14.43 -24.55
CA LYS A 42 17.15 -13.53 -25.57
C LYS A 42 17.38 -12.08 -25.20
N LYS A 43 17.63 -11.22 -26.20
CA LYS A 43 17.71 -9.77 -26.00
C LYS A 43 16.38 -9.19 -25.52
N PHE A 44 16.46 -8.16 -24.70
CA PHE A 44 15.32 -7.32 -24.33
C PHE A 44 15.01 -6.34 -25.46
N THR A 45 13.73 -6.21 -25.81
CA THR A 45 13.24 -5.30 -26.86
C THR A 45 11.98 -4.56 -26.42
N ALA A 46 11.59 -3.52 -27.14
CA ALA A 46 10.35 -2.77 -26.90
C ALA A 46 9.10 -3.66 -26.96
N TYR A 47 9.12 -4.73 -27.77
CA TYR A 47 8.03 -5.71 -27.87
C TYR A 47 7.84 -6.56 -26.61
N ASP A 48 8.80 -6.54 -25.69
CA ASP A 48 8.69 -7.23 -24.40
C ASP A 48 7.94 -6.41 -23.34
N VAL A 49 7.68 -5.12 -23.60
CA VAL A 49 7.02 -4.22 -22.65
C VAL A 49 5.50 -4.35 -22.74
N ASN A 50 4.87 -4.78 -21.65
CA ASN A 50 3.46 -5.22 -21.64
C ASN A 50 2.62 -4.62 -20.50
N TYR A 51 3.01 -3.45 -19.99
CA TYR A 51 2.25 -2.77 -18.93
C TYR A 51 0.80 -2.50 -19.34
N GLN A 52 -0.09 -2.52 -18.36
CA GLN A 52 -1.49 -2.15 -18.51
C GLN A 52 -1.75 -0.88 -17.71
N ILE A 53 -1.76 0.26 -18.39
CA ILE A 53 -1.96 1.58 -17.77
C ILE A 53 -3.21 2.19 -18.41
N SER A 54 -4.21 2.50 -17.59
CA SER A 54 -5.46 3.07 -18.08
C SER A 54 -5.23 4.40 -18.80
N GLY A 55 -5.80 4.56 -20.00
CA GLY A 55 -5.61 5.76 -20.82
C GLY A 55 -4.25 5.85 -21.52
N ALA A 56 -3.40 4.81 -21.44
CA ALA A 56 -2.13 4.75 -22.16
C ALA A 56 -2.17 3.69 -23.28
N THR A 57 -1.59 4.04 -24.42
CA THR A 57 -1.34 3.14 -25.55
C THR A 57 0.16 2.92 -25.68
N ILE A 58 0.60 1.67 -25.59
CA ILE A 58 2.01 1.28 -25.66
C ILE A 58 2.29 0.71 -27.05
N THR A 59 3.17 1.36 -27.81
CA THR A 59 3.48 1.03 -29.20
C THR A 59 4.99 0.90 -29.40
N PRO A 60 5.51 -0.32 -29.65
CA PRO A 60 6.88 -0.51 -30.13
C PRO A 60 7.05 0.16 -31.50
N LEU A 61 8.05 1.04 -31.64
CA LEU A 61 8.40 1.67 -32.92
C LEU A 61 9.53 0.91 -33.64
N SER A 62 10.42 0.30 -32.86
CA SER A 62 11.53 -0.56 -33.29
C SER A 62 11.89 -1.53 -32.15
N ASP A 63 12.96 -2.32 -32.28
CA ASP A 63 13.47 -3.16 -31.20
C ASP A 63 13.90 -2.36 -29.96
N ASP A 64 14.38 -1.13 -30.16
CA ASP A 64 14.96 -0.28 -29.12
C ASP A 64 14.18 1.03 -28.88
N GLN A 65 13.08 1.26 -29.58
CA GLN A 65 12.21 2.41 -29.35
C GLN A 65 10.80 2.00 -28.97
N LEU A 66 10.32 2.56 -27.86
CA LEU A 66 8.96 2.36 -27.37
C LEU A 66 8.26 3.72 -27.22
N LYS A 67 7.10 3.86 -27.83
CA LYS A 67 6.21 5.02 -27.62
C LYS A 67 5.11 4.66 -26.64
N ILE A 68 4.87 5.51 -25.65
CA ILE A 68 3.69 5.47 -24.79
C ILE A 68 2.90 6.76 -25.01
N SER A 69 1.68 6.63 -25.55
CA SER A 69 0.76 7.74 -25.80
C SER A 69 -0.35 7.76 -24.77
N LEU A 70 -0.61 8.90 -24.17
CA LEU A 70 -1.64 9.11 -23.16
C LEU A 70 -2.84 9.85 -23.75
N SER A 71 -4.05 9.46 -23.35
CA SER A 71 -5.28 10.20 -23.68
C SER A 71 -5.31 11.61 -23.08
N SER A 72 -4.63 11.81 -21.95
CA SER A 72 -4.46 13.07 -21.22
C SER A 72 -3.15 13.04 -20.42
N PRO A 73 -2.57 14.19 -20.03
CA PRO A 73 -1.40 14.21 -19.16
C PRO A 73 -1.60 13.35 -17.90
N PHE A 74 -0.61 12.52 -17.56
CA PHE A 74 -0.68 11.60 -16.42
C PHE A 74 0.66 11.54 -15.69
N ALA A 75 0.81 12.37 -14.66
CA ALA A 75 2.03 12.50 -13.88
C ALA A 75 2.51 11.19 -13.22
N PRO A 76 1.64 10.27 -12.75
CA PRO A 76 2.08 8.98 -12.21
C PRO A 76 2.63 7.97 -13.23
N LEU A 77 2.70 8.31 -14.54
CA LEU A 77 3.14 7.37 -15.58
C LEU A 77 4.49 6.74 -15.24
N LEU A 78 5.50 7.57 -14.95
CA LEU A 78 6.86 7.08 -14.68
C LEU A 78 6.90 6.22 -13.41
N THR A 79 6.06 6.47 -12.41
CA THR A 79 5.97 5.60 -11.23
C THR A 79 5.31 4.26 -11.55
N SER A 80 4.28 4.27 -12.39
CA SER A 80 3.59 3.05 -12.87
C SER A 80 4.52 2.13 -13.65
N LEU A 81 5.47 2.72 -14.38
CA LEU A 81 6.51 2.03 -15.15
C LEU A 81 7.64 1.43 -14.29
N SER A 82 7.58 1.58 -12.96
CA SER A 82 8.55 0.98 -12.02
C SER A 82 8.22 -0.46 -11.66
N GLN A 83 7.06 -0.97 -12.10
CA GLN A 83 6.70 -2.37 -11.91
C GLN A 83 7.69 -3.30 -12.64
N PRO A 84 8.10 -4.43 -12.04
CA PRO A 84 8.99 -5.38 -12.68
C PRO A 84 8.42 -5.96 -13.99
N LEU A 85 9.27 -6.17 -14.98
CA LEU A 85 8.91 -6.88 -16.22
C LEU A 85 9.34 -8.35 -16.14
N PHE A 86 8.45 -9.24 -16.56
CA PHE A 86 8.71 -10.67 -16.65
C PHE A 86 8.17 -11.23 -17.97
N LYS A 87 8.94 -12.15 -18.56
CA LYS A 87 8.43 -13.05 -19.60
C LYS A 87 7.71 -14.25 -18.95
N LYS A 88 6.85 -14.90 -19.74
CA LYS A 88 6.17 -16.14 -19.33
C LYS A 88 7.19 -17.15 -18.78
N GLY A 89 6.85 -17.76 -17.64
CA GLY A 89 7.75 -18.70 -16.94
C GLY A 89 8.70 -18.03 -15.94
N LEU A 90 8.39 -16.82 -15.45
CA LEU A 90 9.19 -16.07 -14.47
C LEU A 90 10.62 -15.76 -14.93
N ILE A 91 10.77 -15.55 -16.23
CA ILE A 91 12.05 -15.18 -16.84
C ILE A 91 12.22 -13.67 -16.64
N GLY A 92 13.21 -13.29 -15.84
CA GLY A 92 13.54 -11.91 -15.51
C GLY A 92 14.86 -11.43 -16.13
N MET A 93 15.35 -10.30 -15.61
CA MET A 93 16.65 -9.69 -15.96
C MET A 93 17.47 -9.32 -14.71
N GLY A 94 16.99 -9.65 -13.51
CA GLY A 94 17.67 -9.34 -12.25
C GLY A 94 18.83 -10.30 -11.93
N ASN A 95 19.52 -10.09 -10.82
CA ASN A 95 20.70 -10.88 -10.44
C ASN A 95 20.40 -12.34 -10.06
N TYR A 96 19.13 -12.68 -9.85
CA TYR A 96 18.67 -14.01 -9.47
C TYR A 96 17.62 -14.53 -10.46
N GLN A 97 17.72 -15.81 -10.79
CA GLN A 97 16.76 -16.52 -11.63
C GLN A 97 16.00 -17.56 -10.80
N VAL A 98 14.71 -17.76 -11.11
CA VAL A 98 13.92 -18.82 -10.50
C VAL A 98 14.43 -20.17 -11.00
N LYS A 99 15.02 -20.97 -10.09
CA LYS A 99 15.57 -22.28 -10.42
C LYS A 99 14.56 -23.40 -10.24
N LYS A 100 13.76 -23.33 -9.17
CA LYS A 100 12.76 -24.36 -8.84
C LYS A 100 11.65 -23.76 -7.99
N ILE A 101 10.41 -24.14 -8.30
CA ILE A 101 9.24 -23.96 -7.42
C ILE A 101 8.76 -25.35 -7.03
N THR A 102 8.60 -25.58 -5.74
CA THR A 102 8.07 -26.84 -5.20
C THR A 102 6.69 -26.56 -4.65
N TYR A 103 5.69 -27.31 -5.14
CA TYR A 103 4.32 -27.25 -4.65
C TYR A 103 4.06 -28.39 -3.67
N GLN A 104 3.25 -28.13 -2.66
CA GLN A 104 2.67 -29.14 -1.77
C GLN A 104 1.23 -28.74 -1.45
N ASP A 105 0.30 -29.68 -1.58
CA ASP A 105 -1.12 -29.50 -1.25
C ASP A 105 -1.78 -28.28 -1.93
N GLY A 106 -1.34 -27.98 -3.16
CA GLY A 106 -1.85 -26.85 -3.95
C GLY A 106 -1.20 -25.50 -3.67
N TYR A 107 -0.28 -25.40 -2.70
CA TYR A 107 0.44 -24.18 -2.34
C TYR A 107 1.92 -24.26 -2.70
N ILE A 108 2.56 -23.10 -2.89
CA ILE A 108 4.02 -23.03 -3.05
C ILE A 108 4.64 -23.32 -1.68
N LYS A 109 5.45 -24.38 -1.58
CA LYS A 109 6.21 -24.72 -0.37
C LYS A 109 7.58 -24.08 -0.37
N ASN A 110 8.32 -24.22 -1.47
CA ASN A 110 9.68 -23.68 -1.61
C ASN A 110 9.85 -22.96 -2.96
N LEU A 111 10.59 -21.84 -2.95
CA LEU A 111 11.07 -21.14 -4.13
C LEU A 111 12.59 -21.01 -4.04
N LEU A 112 13.30 -21.70 -4.92
CA LEU A 112 14.76 -21.63 -5.03
C LEU A 112 15.16 -20.64 -6.11
N LEU A 113 15.89 -19.61 -5.72
CA LEU A 113 16.53 -18.64 -6.60
C LEU A 113 18.02 -18.93 -6.71
N LYS A 114 18.54 -18.98 -7.93
CA LYS A 114 19.97 -19.13 -8.19
C LYS A 114 20.54 -17.79 -8.67
N SER A 115 21.65 -17.34 -8.09
CA SER A 115 22.34 -16.15 -8.59
C SER A 115 22.94 -16.40 -9.98
N ILE A 116 22.97 -15.35 -10.79
CA ILE A 116 23.71 -15.33 -12.06
C ILE A 116 25.22 -15.21 -11.78
N ASP A 117 25.59 -14.50 -10.71
CA ASP A 117 26.95 -14.46 -10.21
C ASP A 117 27.27 -15.79 -9.50
N LYS A 118 28.27 -16.52 -10.02
CA LYS A 118 28.69 -17.81 -9.47
C LYS A 118 29.28 -17.71 -8.06
N ASN A 119 29.70 -16.52 -7.64
CA ASN A 119 30.26 -16.27 -6.31
C ASN A 119 29.18 -15.98 -5.26
N GLN A 120 27.93 -15.75 -5.68
CA GLN A 120 26.82 -15.52 -4.78
C GLN A 120 26.04 -16.80 -4.50
N SER A 121 25.63 -16.97 -3.24
CA SER A 121 24.84 -18.12 -2.82
C SER A 121 23.43 -18.11 -3.41
N SER A 122 22.82 -19.29 -3.52
CA SER A 122 21.40 -19.39 -3.86
C SER A 122 20.53 -18.98 -2.66
N ILE A 123 19.32 -18.48 -2.92
CA ILE A 123 18.36 -18.09 -1.90
C ILE A 123 17.18 -19.08 -1.98
N GLU A 124 16.82 -19.71 -0.87
CA GLU A 124 15.62 -20.56 -0.77
C GLU A 124 14.58 -19.87 0.11
N TYR A 125 13.44 -19.49 -0.46
CA TYR A 125 12.27 -19.09 0.30
C TYR A 125 11.45 -20.31 0.67
N ARG A 126 11.09 -20.43 1.94
CA ARG A 126 10.20 -21.47 2.47
C ARG A 126 8.92 -20.83 2.99
N PHE A 127 7.78 -21.29 2.49
CA PHE A 127 6.47 -20.77 2.82
C PHE A 127 5.77 -21.71 3.81
N TYR A 128 5.20 -21.12 4.85
CA TYR A 128 4.49 -21.82 5.91
C TYR A 128 3.06 -21.28 6.02
N SER A 129 2.13 -22.14 6.44
CA SER A 129 0.70 -21.80 6.48
C SER A 129 0.31 -20.89 7.65
N ASN A 130 1.13 -20.83 8.69
CA ASN A 130 0.91 -20.00 9.88
C ASN A 130 2.23 -19.51 10.48
N GLU A 131 2.15 -18.44 11.28
CA GLU A 131 3.32 -17.80 11.89
C GLU A 131 4.01 -18.69 12.94
N THR A 132 3.28 -19.56 13.64
CA THR A 132 3.84 -20.51 14.61
C THR A 132 4.85 -21.46 13.95
N ASP A 133 4.54 -21.95 12.75
CA ASP A 133 5.44 -22.82 11.98
C ASP A 133 6.67 -22.06 11.47
N VAL A 134 6.51 -20.79 11.07
CA VAL A 134 7.65 -19.91 10.71
C VAL A 134 8.60 -19.77 11.90
N ILE A 135 8.07 -19.47 13.08
CA ILE A 135 8.83 -19.33 14.32
C ILE A 135 9.55 -20.64 14.67
N ASN A 136 8.87 -21.78 14.58
CA ASN A 136 9.46 -23.09 14.88
C ASN A 136 10.56 -23.46 13.87
N ALA A 137 10.35 -23.20 12.59
CA ALA A 137 11.36 -23.41 11.57
C ALA A 137 12.62 -22.58 11.83
N PHE A 138 12.47 -21.32 12.22
CA PHE A 138 13.60 -20.50 12.66
C PHE A 138 14.28 -21.14 13.85
N LYS A 139 13.55 -21.44 14.94
CA LYS A 139 14.11 -22.03 16.18
C LYS A 139 14.90 -23.32 15.92
N LEU A 140 14.41 -24.20 15.05
CA LEU A 140 15.04 -25.46 14.66
C LEU A 140 16.25 -25.30 13.73
N GLY A 141 16.52 -24.10 13.22
CA GLY A 141 17.62 -23.85 12.27
C GLY A 141 17.31 -24.26 10.83
N ASN A 142 16.02 -24.44 10.49
CA ASN A 142 15.59 -24.78 9.14
C ASN A 142 15.62 -23.59 8.18
N VAL A 143 15.67 -22.38 8.71
CA VAL A 143 15.76 -21.10 7.99
C VAL A 143 16.67 -20.14 8.75
N ASP A 144 17.40 -19.32 8.00
CA ASP A 144 18.36 -18.33 8.56
C ASP A 144 17.71 -16.98 8.88
N GLU A 145 16.59 -16.68 8.22
CA GLU A 145 15.83 -15.44 8.34
C GLU A 145 14.33 -15.73 8.37
N VAL A 146 13.60 -15.02 9.22
CA VAL A 146 12.13 -15.00 9.21
C VAL A 146 11.57 -13.59 9.33
N ARG A 147 10.35 -13.41 8.81
CA ARG A 147 9.52 -12.22 9.05
C ARG A 147 8.24 -12.63 9.74
N VAL A 148 7.95 -12.01 10.87
CA VAL A 148 6.81 -12.32 11.73
C VAL A 148 6.08 -11.05 12.15
N SER A 149 4.76 -11.10 12.30
CA SER A 149 3.94 -9.95 12.71
C SER A 149 4.02 -9.68 14.22
N SER A 150 4.38 -10.68 15.01
CA SER A 150 4.60 -10.58 16.44
C SER A 150 5.92 -11.25 16.83
N LEU A 151 6.60 -10.71 17.84
CA LEU A 151 7.83 -11.30 18.35
C LEU A 151 7.52 -12.04 19.66
N PRO A 152 7.55 -13.39 19.69
CA PRO A 152 7.38 -14.14 20.93
C PRO A 152 8.47 -13.79 21.94
N SER A 153 8.12 -13.73 23.22
CA SER A 153 9.05 -13.32 24.29
C SER A 153 10.28 -14.23 24.39
N GLU A 154 10.19 -15.46 23.91
CA GLU A 154 11.31 -16.41 23.89
C GLU A 154 12.43 -15.98 22.93
N PHE A 155 12.16 -15.14 21.92
CA PHE A 155 13.19 -14.62 21.03
C PHE A 155 14.18 -13.73 21.78
N SER A 156 13.75 -13.03 22.83
CA SER A 156 14.64 -12.21 23.67
C SER A 156 15.74 -13.02 24.37
N ASN A 157 15.56 -14.34 24.51
CA ASN A 157 16.51 -15.24 25.16
C ASN A 157 17.43 -15.98 24.17
N LEU A 158 17.17 -15.88 22.87
CA LEU A 158 18.01 -16.52 21.85
C LEU A 158 19.31 -15.73 21.70
N ARG A 159 20.45 -16.42 21.75
CA ARG A 159 21.77 -15.84 21.49
C ARG A 159 22.06 -15.84 19.99
N LYS A 160 22.88 -14.89 19.53
CA LYS A 160 23.34 -14.77 18.13
C LYS A 160 22.21 -14.57 17.13
N ILE A 161 21.26 -13.70 17.49
CA ILE A 161 20.22 -13.25 16.57
C ILE A 161 20.18 -11.73 16.59
N GLU A 162 19.85 -11.15 15.45
CA GLU A 162 19.52 -9.74 15.34
C GLU A 162 18.05 -9.61 14.93
N ILE A 163 17.38 -8.63 15.53
CA ILE A 163 15.95 -8.38 15.35
C ILE A 163 15.79 -6.93 14.88
N THR A 164 15.19 -6.78 13.71
CA THR A 164 14.84 -5.47 13.15
C THR A 164 13.32 -5.34 13.14
N LYS A 165 12.79 -4.32 13.81
CA LYS A 165 11.38 -3.93 13.70
C LYS A 165 11.21 -3.08 12.45
N ASN A 166 10.37 -3.52 11.51
CA ASN A 166 10.02 -2.73 10.34
C ASN A 166 8.59 -2.20 10.45
N ILE A 167 8.40 -0.96 10.05
CA ILE A 167 7.08 -0.33 9.94
C ILE A 167 6.77 -0.19 8.45
N SER A 168 5.74 -0.88 7.99
CA SER A 168 5.40 -1.01 6.56
C SER A 168 4.69 0.22 5.97
N THR A 169 5.23 1.43 6.17
CA THR A 169 4.62 2.71 5.74
C THR A 169 4.37 2.78 4.24
N ASN A 170 5.25 2.17 3.43
CA ASN A 170 5.21 2.22 1.96
C ASN A 170 4.45 1.06 1.31
N ASN A 171 3.74 0.26 2.10
CA ASN A 171 2.95 -0.86 1.59
C ASN A 171 1.46 -0.69 1.85
N ARG A 172 1.07 -0.54 3.12
CA ARG A 172 -0.32 -0.49 3.54
C ARG A 172 -0.48 0.16 4.91
N TYR A 173 -1.68 0.62 5.22
CA TYR A 173 -2.09 1.10 6.53
C TYR A 173 -3.37 0.39 6.99
N ILE A 174 -3.69 0.51 8.27
CA ILE A 174 -4.92 0.05 8.89
C ILE A 174 -5.80 1.27 9.18
N ALA A 175 -7.06 1.20 8.75
CA ALA A 175 -8.04 2.25 8.99
C ALA A 175 -9.44 1.67 9.18
N VAL A 176 -10.31 2.46 9.81
CA VAL A 176 -11.76 2.23 9.75
C VAL A 176 -12.35 3.11 8.66
N PHE A 177 -12.90 2.49 7.62
CA PHE A 177 -13.61 3.15 6.54
C PHE A 177 -15.07 3.31 6.91
N LEU A 178 -15.60 4.53 6.78
CA LEU A 178 -16.96 4.89 7.18
C LEU A 178 -17.79 5.19 5.94
N ASN A 179 -19.01 4.67 5.90
CA ASN A 179 -19.93 4.98 4.82
C ASN A 179 -20.46 6.41 4.97
N THR A 180 -19.98 7.32 4.12
CA THR A 180 -20.28 8.76 4.25
C THR A 180 -21.72 9.11 3.91
N GLN A 181 -22.44 8.23 3.22
CA GLN A 181 -23.86 8.39 2.91
C GLN A 181 -24.77 8.00 4.08
N LYS A 182 -24.28 7.19 5.02
CA LYS A 182 -25.05 6.74 6.20
C LYS A 182 -24.70 7.50 7.48
N ILE A 183 -23.44 7.92 7.63
CA ILE A 183 -22.93 8.50 8.88
C ILE A 183 -22.55 9.95 8.64
N SER A 184 -23.15 10.89 9.40
CA SER A 184 -22.89 12.32 9.26
C SER A 184 -21.42 12.68 9.55
N LYS A 185 -20.89 13.72 8.89
CA LYS A 185 -19.50 14.18 9.07
C LYS A 185 -19.15 14.39 10.55
N GLN A 186 -20.06 14.99 11.32
CA GLN A 186 -19.89 15.23 12.74
C GLN A 186 -19.72 13.92 13.53
N ILE A 187 -20.56 12.91 13.27
CA ILE A 187 -20.47 11.60 13.92
C ILE A 187 -19.20 10.85 13.49
N ARG A 188 -18.79 10.92 12.22
CA ARG A 188 -17.51 10.35 11.76
C ARG A 188 -16.31 10.93 12.51
N GLN A 189 -16.30 12.24 12.70
CA GLN A 189 -15.26 12.91 13.50
C GLN A 189 -15.30 12.50 14.97
N ALA A 190 -16.48 12.34 15.57
CA ALA A 190 -16.63 11.83 16.93
C ALA A 190 -16.04 10.41 17.07
N LEU A 191 -16.39 9.52 16.15
CA LEU A 191 -15.84 8.16 16.08
C LEU A 191 -14.30 8.18 15.92
N ALA A 192 -13.75 9.10 15.13
CA ALA A 192 -12.31 9.26 14.96
C ALA A 192 -11.59 9.58 16.29
N TYR A 193 -12.13 10.53 17.08
CA TYR A 193 -11.63 10.89 18.41
C TYR A 193 -11.84 9.79 19.46
N ALA A 194 -12.86 8.96 19.32
CA ALA A 194 -13.14 7.83 20.22
C ALA A 194 -12.44 6.52 19.82
N THR A 195 -11.72 6.49 18.71
CA THR A 195 -11.03 5.28 18.24
C THR A 195 -9.64 5.18 18.86
N PRO A 196 -9.30 4.09 19.58
CA PRO A 196 -7.96 3.89 20.14
C PRO A 196 -6.88 3.98 19.07
N LYS A 197 -5.73 4.57 19.41
CA LYS A 197 -4.58 4.76 18.52
C LYS A 197 -3.32 4.15 19.15
N PRO A 198 -2.33 3.71 18.36
CA PRO A 198 -1.04 3.29 18.89
C PRO A 198 -0.41 4.39 19.76
N LYS A 199 0.25 3.97 20.84
CA LYS A 199 1.00 4.88 21.71
C LYS A 199 2.31 5.34 21.06
N ASP A 200 2.94 4.44 20.30
CA ASP A 200 4.13 4.74 19.52
C ASP A 200 3.74 5.59 18.31
N LYS A 201 4.21 6.84 18.27
CA LYS A 201 3.92 7.77 17.17
C LYS A 201 4.49 7.30 15.84
N SER A 202 5.53 6.47 15.83
CA SER A 202 6.11 5.93 14.59
C SER A 202 5.18 4.93 13.90
N GLU A 203 4.29 4.27 14.66
CA GLU A 203 3.29 3.36 14.13
C GLU A 203 2.03 4.08 13.64
N ARG A 204 1.86 5.36 13.99
CA ARG A 204 0.64 6.13 13.73
C ARG A 204 0.50 6.44 12.24
N CYS A 205 -0.62 6.05 11.65
CA CYS A 205 -1.02 6.47 10.31
C CYS A 205 -1.99 7.65 10.41
N LEU A 206 -1.62 8.80 9.85
CA LEU A 206 -2.44 10.02 9.88
C LEU A 206 -3.30 10.20 8.62
N GLY A 207 -2.93 9.59 7.49
CA GLY A 207 -3.61 9.75 6.22
C GLY A 207 -3.18 8.69 5.20
N PRO A 208 -3.71 8.76 3.96
CA PRO A 208 -3.49 7.72 2.96
C PRO A 208 -2.14 7.81 2.25
N ILE A 209 -1.43 8.94 2.38
CA ILE A 209 -0.11 9.16 1.79
C ILE A 209 0.96 8.82 2.84
N SER A 210 1.92 7.98 2.46
CA SER A 210 3.02 7.55 3.36
C SER A 210 3.85 8.74 3.86
N PRO A 211 4.34 8.71 5.11
CA PRO A 211 5.26 9.72 5.65
C PRO A 211 6.58 9.82 4.90
N THR A 212 6.98 8.81 4.10
CA THR A 212 8.19 8.91 3.26
C THR A 212 7.94 9.61 1.93
N SER A 213 6.68 9.79 1.54
CA SER A 213 6.32 10.44 0.28
C SER A 213 6.74 11.91 0.30
N TRP A 214 7.31 12.38 -0.82
CA TRP A 214 7.65 13.78 -1.04
C TRP A 214 6.45 14.74 -0.94
N ALA A 215 5.23 14.21 -1.08
CA ALA A 215 3.96 14.95 -1.01
C ALA A 215 3.27 14.86 0.37
N TYR A 216 3.87 14.18 1.35
CA TYR A 216 3.29 14.03 2.68
C TYR A 216 3.02 15.39 3.34
N ASN A 217 1.87 15.50 4.02
CA ASN A 217 1.53 16.67 4.82
C ASN A 217 1.51 16.29 6.32
N PRO A 218 2.56 16.63 7.09
CA PRO A 218 2.56 16.38 8.54
C PRO A 218 1.63 17.33 9.31
N SER A 219 1.23 18.46 8.71
CA SER A 219 0.43 19.52 9.36
C SER A 219 -1.07 19.34 9.11
N ILE A 220 -1.56 18.12 9.33
CA ILE A 220 -2.98 17.77 9.19
C ILE A 220 -3.60 17.45 10.55
N LYS A 221 -4.93 17.36 10.58
CA LYS A 221 -5.66 17.08 11.82
C LYS A 221 -5.47 15.63 12.26
N GLU A 222 -4.80 15.41 13.39
CA GLU A 222 -4.37 14.05 13.79
C GLU A 222 -5.49 13.14 14.35
N TYR A 223 -6.62 13.73 14.76
CA TYR A 223 -7.71 13.04 15.48
C TYR A 223 -7.19 12.14 16.62
N ASN A 224 -6.28 12.67 17.43
CA ASN A 224 -5.76 11.99 18.61
C ASN A 224 -6.89 11.59 19.56
N PHE A 225 -6.76 10.43 20.20
CA PHE A 225 -7.79 9.91 21.10
C PHE A 225 -8.17 10.95 22.16
N ASN A 226 -9.43 11.38 22.16
CA ASN A 226 -9.92 12.44 23.03
C ASN A 226 -11.41 12.22 23.35
N ILE A 227 -11.67 11.73 24.56
CA ILE A 227 -13.02 11.37 25.01
C ILE A 227 -13.92 12.60 25.09
N THR A 228 -13.42 13.71 25.63
CA THR A 228 -14.19 14.96 25.78
C THR A 228 -14.65 15.46 24.42
N ARG A 229 -13.72 15.60 23.46
CA ARG A 229 -14.03 16.06 22.12
C ARG A 229 -14.93 15.08 21.35
N ALA A 230 -14.74 13.78 21.54
CA ALA A 230 -15.61 12.77 20.97
C ALA A 230 -17.06 12.96 21.44
N LYS A 231 -17.28 13.10 22.76
CA LYS A 231 -18.61 13.29 23.35
C LYS A 231 -19.26 14.62 22.94
N GLU A 232 -18.49 15.70 22.84
CA GLU A 232 -18.99 17.01 22.35
C GLU A 232 -19.54 16.92 20.93
N LEU A 233 -18.90 16.12 20.08
CA LEU A 233 -19.31 15.96 18.68
C LEU A 233 -20.42 14.92 18.52
N PHE A 234 -20.53 13.94 19.41
CA PHE A 234 -21.46 12.84 19.24
C PHE A 234 -22.90 13.22 19.61
N LYS A 235 -23.84 12.95 18.69
CA LYS A 235 -25.28 13.11 18.89
C LYS A 235 -25.94 11.74 18.81
N LYS A 236 -26.40 11.23 19.95
CA LYS A 236 -26.89 9.84 20.05
C LYS A 236 -28.18 9.62 19.25
N GLU A 237 -28.95 10.66 19.02
CA GLU A 237 -30.16 10.66 18.20
C GLU A 237 -29.84 10.36 16.72
N GLU A 238 -28.63 10.72 16.25
CA GLU A 238 -28.19 10.46 14.88
C GLU A 238 -27.62 9.04 14.68
N LEU A 239 -27.18 8.36 15.75
CA LEU A 239 -26.60 7.01 15.66
C LEU A 239 -26.75 6.25 16.98
N SER A 240 -27.71 5.33 17.06
CA SER A 240 -27.95 4.49 18.26
C SER A 240 -27.24 3.13 18.22
N GLN A 241 -26.88 2.67 17.02
CA GLN A 241 -26.11 1.46 16.78
C GLN A 241 -25.23 1.60 15.54
N ILE A 242 -24.16 0.82 15.46
CA ILE A 242 -23.27 0.76 14.29
C ILE A 242 -22.77 -0.66 14.06
N ASN A 243 -22.74 -1.09 12.80
CA ASN A 243 -22.13 -2.37 12.42
C ASN A 243 -20.67 -2.16 12.02
N LEU A 244 -19.75 -2.81 12.74
CA LEU A 244 -18.33 -2.85 12.43
C LEU A 244 -18.00 -4.20 11.81
N VAL A 245 -17.54 -4.18 10.56
CA VAL A 245 -17.20 -5.38 9.79
C VAL A 245 -15.69 -5.50 9.66
N VAL A 246 -15.17 -6.72 9.81
CA VAL A 246 -13.77 -7.05 9.58
C VAL A 246 -13.68 -8.36 8.79
N ASN A 247 -12.77 -8.45 7.83
CA ASN A 247 -12.54 -9.67 7.05
C ASN A 247 -11.17 -10.32 7.29
N ASN A 248 -10.36 -9.74 8.17
CA ASN A 248 -9.04 -10.27 8.51
C ASN A 248 -8.96 -10.55 10.02
N ARG A 249 -8.71 -11.81 10.38
CA ARG A 249 -8.58 -12.24 11.77
C ARG A 249 -7.44 -11.55 12.52
N SER A 250 -6.38 -11.11 11.83
CA SER A 250 -5.28 -10.35 12.45
C SER A 250 -5.73 -9.01 13.03
N LEU A 251 -6.88 -8.48 12.60
CA LEU A 251 -7.44 -7.22 13.05
C LEU A 251 -8.49 -7.39 14.17
N LEU A 252 -8.78 -8.61 14.62
CA LEU A 252 -9.87 -8.87 15.56
C LEU A 252 -9.68 -8.19 16.92
N SER A 253 -8.48 -8.27 17.50
CA SER A 253 -8.17 -7.59 18.77
C SER A 253 -8.40 -6.07 18.66
N MET A 254 -7.96 -5.46 17.56
CA MET A 254 -8.18 -4.05 17.30
C MET A 254 -9.67 -3.73 17.11
N ALA A 255 -10.42 -4.60 16.43
CA ALA A 255 -11.86 -4.43 16.24
C ALA A 255 -12.62 -4.48 17.59
N GLU A 256 -12.22 -5.37 18.49
CA GLU A 256 -12.78 -5.47 19.84
C GLU A 256 -12.47 -4.23 20.69
N GLU A 257 -11.24 -3.71 20.63
CA GLU A 257 -10.87 -2.45 21.30
C GLU A 257 -11.70 -1.27 20.79
N ILE A 258 -11.90 -1.17 19.46
CA ILE A 258 -12.72 -0.13 18.84
C ILE A 258 -14.18 -0.26 19.28
N LYS A 259 -14.73 -1.48 19.22
CA LYS A 259 -16.09 -1.80 19.68
C LYS A 259 -16.29 -1.35 21.13
N ASN A 260 -15.38 -1.74 22.02
CA ASN A 260 -15.46 -1.42 23.45
C ASN A 260 -15.36 0.09 23.67
N SER A 261 -14.43 0.76 23.00
CA SER A 261 -14.24 2.20 23.11
C SER A 261 -15.48 2.99 22.68
N TRP A 262 -16.01 2.72 21.49
CA TRP A 262 -17.21 3.38 20.99
C TRP A 262 -18.45 3.09 21.83
N SER A 263 -18.64 1.84 22.24
CA SER A 263 -19.78 1.45 23.09
C SER A 263 -19.73 2.16 24.45
N ASN A 264 -18.56 2.20 25.09
CA ASN A 264 -18.40 2.79 26.43
C ASN A 264 -18.46 4.33 26.40
N ILE A 265 -17.88 4.97 25.39
CA ILE A 265 -17.83 6.44 25.30
C ILE A 265 -19.19 7.00 24.93
N PHE A 266 -19.90 6.38 23.99
CA PHE A 266 -21.16 6.92 23.44
C PHE A 266 -22.42 6.25 23.98
N GLY A 267 -22.30 5.10 24.65
CA GLY A 267 -23.45 4.33 25.12
C GLY A 267 -24.33 3.83 23.98
N ILE A 268 -23.71 3.38 22.88
CA ILE A 268 -24.37 2.83 21.68
C ILE A 268 -24.06 1.35 21.53
N LYS A 269 -24.89 0.62 20.77
CA LYS A 269 -24.61 -0.77 20.43
C LYS A 269 -23.64 -0.86 19.25
N VAL A 270 -22.49 -1.50 19.42
CA VAL A 270 -21.58 -1.80 18.32
C VAL A 270 -21.65 -3.29 17.98
N ASN A 271 -22.22 -3.62 16.82
CA ASN A 271 -22.30 -5.00 16.33
C ASN A 271 -21.02 -5.32 15.55
N LEU A 272 -20.11 -6.07 16.16
CA LEU A 272 -18.89 -6.55 15.50
C LEU A 272 -19.17 -7.86 14.76
N SER A 273 -18.80 -7.93 13.49
CA SER A 273 -18.93 -9.13 12.66
C SER A 273 -17.64 -9.44 11.91
N ILE A 274 -17.27 -10.72 11.88
CA ILE A 274 -16.16 -11.23 11.08
C ILE A 274 -16.77 -11.95 9.87
N VAL A 275 -16.39 -11.52 8.68
CA VAL A 275 -16.93 -12.06 7.43
C VAL A 275 -15.81 -12.54 6.52
N SER A 276 -16.08 -13.51 5.65
CA SER A 276 -15.12 -13.91 4.61
C SER A 276 -15.02 -12.86 3.49
N GLN A 277 -16.15 -12.21 3.16
CA GLN A 277 -16.25 -11.19 2.13
C GLN A 277 -17.06 -10.01 2.65
N ILE A 278 -16.58 -8.80 2.38
CA ILE A 278 -17.24 -7.56 2.78
C ILE A 278 -18.23 -7.16 1.68
N ASP A 279 -19.45 -6.82 2.09
CA ASP A 279 -20.41 -6.13 1.24
C ASP A 279 -20.09 -4.62 1.24
N TYR A 280 -19.31 -4.18 0.26
CA TYR A 280 -18.97 -2.77 0.08
C TYR A 280 -20.17 -1.89 -0.31
N GLN A 281 -21.30 -2.48 -0.70
CA GLN A 281 -22.52 -1.73 -1.00
C GLN A 281 -23.33 -1.45 0.27
N ASN A 282 -23.32 -2.36 1.23
CA ASN A 282 -24.09 -2.22 2.47
C ASN A 282 -23.24 -2.45 3.73
N PHE A 283 -22.60 -1.39 4.20
CA PHE A 283 -21.88 -1.36 5.47
C PHE A 283 -22.05 -0.01 6.17
N ASP A 284 -21.71 0.05 7.47
CA ASP A 284 -21.62 1.30 8.22
C ASP A 284 -20.14 1.66 8.47
N ALA A 285 -19.39 0.71 9.04
CA ALA A 285 -17.94 0.80 9.24
C ALA A 285 -17.21 -0.50 8.86
N ILE A 286 -16.04 -0.37 8.21
CA ILE A 286 -15.15 -1.49 7.85
C ILE A 286 -13.78 -1.25 8.47
N LEU A 287 -13.28 -2.17 9.28
CA LEU A 287 -11.88 -2.20 9.69
C LEU A 287 -11.09 -3.06 8.70
N ALA A 288 -10.15 -2.44 7.98
CA ALA A 288 -9.38 -3.14 6.96
C ALA A 288 -7.97 -2.54 6.77
N TYR A 289 -7.14 -3.30 6.06
CA TYR A 289 -5.94 -2.77 5.43
C TYR A 289 -6.31 -2.01 4.15
N SER A 290 -5.56 -0.96 3.84
CA SER A 290 -5.56 -0.33 2.52
C SER A 290 -4.14 -0.03 2.08
N SER A 291 -3.91 -0.03 0.77
CA SER A 291 -2.58 0.17 0.19
C SER A 291 -2.12 1.62 0.32
N THR A 292 -0.82 1.80 0.52
CA THR A 292 -0.14 3.06 0.20
C THR A 292 0.48 2.94 -1.19
N THR A 293 0.33 3.98 -1.99
CA THR A 293 0.90 4.05 -3.33
C THR A 293 2.24 4.78 -3.28
N LYS A 294 3.16 4.41 -4.18
CA LYS A 294 4.46 5.09 -4.31
C LYS A 294 4.29 6.52 -4.83
N ASP A 295 3.44 6.69 -5.84
CA ASP A 295 3.00 8.01 -6.29
C ASP A 295 1.85 8.50 -5.40
N PRO A 296 1.78 9.78 -5.03
CA PRO A 296 0.72 10.30 -4.17
C PRO A 296 -0.67 10.30 -4.81
N ASP A 297 -0.85 9.96 -6.09
CA ASP A 297 -2.15 9.82 -6.74
C ASP A 297 -3.08 8.87 -5.97
N GLN A 298 -4.13 9.44 -5.37
CA GLN A 298 -5.13 8.69 -4.61
C GLN A 298 -6.48 8.59 -5.34
N TYR A 299 -6.54 8.94 -6.63
CA TYR A 299 -7.78 9.01 -7.40
C TYR A 299 -8.64 7.75 -7.25
N SER A 300 -8.03 6.57 -7.42
CA SER A 300 -8.70 5.27 -7.32
C SER A 300 -9.37 5.02 -5.97
N PHE A 301 -8.91 5.62 -4.88
CA PHE A 301 -9.40 5.33 -3.53
C PHE A 301 -10.45 6.33 -3.02
N TRP A 302 -10.48 7.56 -3.55
CA TRP A 302 -11.28 8.64 -2.94
C TRP A 302 -12.08 9.48 -3.91
N HIS A 303 -11.83 9.37 -5.22
CA HIS A 303 -12.58 10.15 -6.20
C HIS A 303 -14.02 9.61 -6.32
N SER A 304 -15.00 10.49 -6.44
CA SER A 304 -16.44 10.15 -6.45
C SER A 304 -16.85 9.22 -7.61
N THR A 305 -16.19 9.33 -8.77
CA THR A 305 -16.42 8.46 -9.94
C THR A 305 -15.99 7.00 -9.71
N GLN A 306 -15.22 6.72 -8.66
CA GLN A 306 -14.67 5.40 -8.39
C GLN A 306 -15.64 4.52 -7.60
N ILE A 307 -16.72 4.11 -8.23
CA ILE A 307 -17.85 3.40 -7.59
C ILE A 307 -17.41 2.11 -6.86
N ASN A 308 -16.40 1.41 -7.38
CA ASN A 308 -15.96 0.12 -6.84
C ASN A 308 -14.81 0.23 -5.82
N THR A 309 -13.97 1.27 -5.91
CA THR A 309 -12.71 1.38 -5.16
C THR A 309 -12.71 2.51 -4.14
N ASN A 310 -13.55 3.54 -4.31
CA ASN A 310 -13.91 4.47 -3.24
C ASN A 310 -14.93 3.83 -2.31
N ILE A 311 -14.43 2.97 -1.43
CA ILE A 311 -15.27 2.19 -0.51
C ILE A 311 -16.07 3.07 0.45
N THR A 312 -15.60 4.29 0.75
CA THR A 312 -16.27 5.20 1.70
C THR A 312 -17.53 5.86 1.14
N LYS A 313 -17.72 5.78 -0.18
CA LYS A 313 -18.78 6.47 -0.93
C LYS A 313 -18.71 8.00 -0.77
N LEU A 314 -17.52 8.52 -0.49
CA LEU A 314 -17.28 9.95 -0.41
C LEU A 314 -17.56 10.59 -1.76
N ASP A 315 -18.41 11.60 -1.75
CA ASP A 315 -18.71 12.45 -2.90
C ASP A 315 -18.42 13.89 -2.49
N ASN A 316 -17.32 14.44 -3.01
CA ASN A 316 -16.86 15.77 -2.63
C ASN A 316 -16.10 16.42 -3.80
N SER A 317 -16.74 17.37 -4.47
CA SER A 317 -16.21 18.02 -5.66
C SER A 317 -14.86 18.72 -5.47
N ARG A 318 -14.55 19.19 -4.25
CA ARG A 318 -13.24 19.79 -3.95
C ARG A 318 -12.15 18.73 -3.92
N ILE A 319 -12.41 17.59 -3.27
CA ILE A 319 -11.47 16.47 -3.22
C ILE A 319 -11.26 15.89 -4.61
N ASP A 320 -12.34 15.73 -5.38
CA ASP A 320 -12.29 15.26 -6.75
C ASP A 320 -11.40 16.15 -7.62
N LYS A 321 -11.63 17.46 -7.57
CA LYS A 321 -10.84 18.44 -8.31
C LYS A 321 -9.35 18.39 -7.94
N LEU A 322 -9.03 18.26 -6.65
CA LEU A 322 -7.63 18.13 -6.20
C LEU A 322 -6.97 16.84 -6.72
N LEU A 323 -7.71 15.73 -6.79
CA LEU A 323 -7.18 14.47 -7.31
C LEU A 323 -6.99 14.52 -8.84
N GLU A 324 -7.90 15.18 -9.56
CA GLU A 324 -7.78 15.45 -10.99
C GLU A 324 -6.56 16.33 -11.28
N ASP A 325 -6.44 17.48 -10.61
CA ASP A 325 -5.32 18.40 -10.80
C ASP A 325 -3.98 17.76 -10.39
N GLY A 326 -3.98 17.00 -9.30
CA GLY A 326 -2.79 16.35 -8.76
C GLY A 326 -2.25 15.24 -9.67
N ARG A 327 -3.07 14.63 -10.52
CA ARG A 327 -2.62 13.57 -11.43
C ARG A 327 -2.30 14.06 -12.84
N THR A 328 -2.73 15.26 -13.21
CA THR A 328 -2.37 15.91 -14.49
C THR A 328 -1.23 16.92 -14.36
N SER A 329 -1.00 17.49 -13.17
CA SER A 329 0.09 18.45 -12.93
C SER A 329 1.47 17.80 -12.98
N LEU A 330 2.37 18.35 -13.80
CA LEU A 330 3.75 17.90 -13.96
C LEU A 330 4.76 18.74 -13.18
N ASP A 331 4.36 19.92 -12.69
CA ASP A 331 5.20 20.74 -11.81
C ASP A 331 5.23 20.10 -10.40
N PRO A 332 6.40 19.63 -9.92
CA PRO A 332 6.50 18.98 -8.61
C PRO A 332 6.07 19.87 -7.44
N ILE A 333 6.25 21.19 -7.54
CA ILE A 333 5.92 22.14 -6.46
C ILE A 333 4.41 22.31 -6.35
N GLU A 334 3.74 22.59 -7.48
CA GLU A 334 2.28 22.69 -7.51
C GLU A 334 1.62 21.36 -7.17
N ARG A 335 2.13 20.25 -7.73
CA ARG A 335 1.63 18.91 -7.43
C ARG A 335 1.74 18.56 -5.95
N LYS A 336 2.84 18.95 -5.28
CA LYS A 336 3.00 18.79 -3.83
C LYS A 336 1.92 19.54 -3.08
N LYS A 337 1.71 20.82 -3.40
CA LYS A 337 0.70 21.66 -2.77
C LYS A 337 -0.71 21.07 -2.90
N ILE A 338 -1.07 20.62 -4.10
CA ILE A 338 -2.36 19.97 -4.38
C ILE A 338 -2.58 18.75 -3.46
N TYR A 339 -1.59 17.85 -3.35
CA TYR A 339 -1.73 16.67 -2.49
C TYR A 339 -1.71 17.00 -0.99
N GLN A 340 -1.01 18.07 -0.58
CA GLN A 340 -1.06 18.54 0.80
C GLN A 340 -2.45 19.11 1.15
N ASP A 341 -3.08 19.82 0.22
CA ASP A 341 -4.46 20.29 0.35
C ASP A 341 -5.47 19.14 0.35
N PHE A 342 -5.28 18.15 -0.53
CA PHE A 342 -6.09 16.92 -0.55
C PHE A 342 -6.08 16.23 0.82
N GLN A 343 -4.90 16.00 1.40
CA GLN A 343 -4.77 15.35 2.71
C GLN A 343 -5.53 16.12 3.79
N ARG A 344 -5.44 17.46 3.80
CA ARG A 344 -6.16 18.31 4.75
C ARG A 344 -7.67 18.16 4.62
N TYR A 345 -8.22 18.32 3.41
CA TYR A 345 -9.66 18.24 3.19
C TYR A 345 -10.22 16.84 3.40
N LEU A 346 -9.48 15.80 3.01
CA LEU A 346 -9.88 14.42 3.26
C LEU A 346 -10.02 14.15 4.76
N LEU A 347 -9.05 14.59 5.58
CA LEU A 347 -9.14 14.40 7.02
C LEU A 347 -10.27 15.23 7.66
N GLU A 348 -10.54 16.43 7.15
CA GLU A 348 -11.69 17.22 7.60
C GLU A 348 -13.00 16.48 7.33
N GLU A 349 -13.17 15.89 6.15
CA GLU A 349 -14.34 15.07 5.81
C GLU A 349 -14.42 13.76 6.61
N SER A 350 -13.28 13.27 7.12
CA SER A 350 -13.18 12.05 7.94
C SER A 350 -13.93 10.85 7.33
N PRO A 351 -13.73 10.52 6.04
CA PRO A 351 -14.34 9.33 5.42
C PRO A 351 -13.72 8.04 5.95
N ALA A 352 -12.50 8.13 6.50
CA ALA A 352 -11.83 7.05 7.20
C ALA A 352 -11.14 7.57 8.46
N ILE A 353 -10.99 6.66 9.42
CA ILE A 353 -10.21 6.85 10.63
C ILE A 353 -8.91 6.09 10.42
N PHE A 354 -7.86 6.80 10.01
CA PHE A 354 -6.51 6.24 9.89
C PHE A 354 -5.98 5.88 11.28
N ILE A 355 -5.43 4.67 11.46
CA ILE A 355 -5.02 4.14 12.77
C ILE A 355 -3.50 3.91 12.82
N SER A 356 -3.01 2.97 12.02
CA SER A 356 -1.60 2.55 12.14
C SER A 356 -1.03 1.97 10.85
N TYR A 357 0.29 1.88 10.79
CA TYR A 357 1.00 1.05 9.83
C TYR A 357 1.20 -0.36 10.41
N PRO A 358 1.13 -1.42 9.59
CA PRO A 358 1.50 -2.75 10.04
C PRO A 358 2.97 -2.79 10.42
N ILE A 359 3.25 -3.50 11.51
CA ILE A 359 4.61 -3.83 11.93
C ILE A 359 4.92 -5.26 11.52
N ASP A 360 6.17 -5.50 11.15
CA ASP A 360 6.75 -6.83 11.13
C ASP A 360 8.12 -6.79 11.79
N TYR A 361 8.59 -7.96 12.19
CA TYR A 361 9.91 -8.16 12.75
C TYR A 361 10.66 -9.09 11.82
N GLN A 362 11.78 -8.61 11.32
CA GLN A 362 12.76 -9.42 10.63
C GLN A 362 13.75 -9.95 11.68
N VAL A 363 13.89 -11.27 11.74
CA VAL A 363 14.82 -11.93 12.65
C VAL A 363 15.81 -12.73 11.84
N PHE A 364 17.09 -12.53 12.08
CA PHE A 364 18.16 -13.26 11.41
C PHE A 364 19.15 -13.85 12.39
N ARG A 365 19.75 -14.98 11.99
CA ARG A 365 20.86 -15.60 12.72
C ARG A 365 22.16 -14.89 12.36
N GLU A 366 22.90 -14.47 13.37
CA GLU A 366 24.28 -14.03 13.19
C GLU A 366 25.12 -15.24 12.76
N LYS A 367 25.94 -15.07 11.73
CA LYS A 367 26.82 -16.12 11.21
C LYS A 367 28.07 -16.31 12.05
#